data_AF-A0A099BXR7-F1
#
_entry.id   AF-A0A099BXR7-F1
#
_cell.length_a   1.000
_cell.length_b   1.000
_cell.length_c   1.000
_cell.angle_alpha   90.00
_cell.angle_beta   90.00
_cell.angle_gamma   90.00
#
_symmetry.space_group_name_H-M   'P 1'
#
loop_
_entity.id
_entity.type
_entity.pdbx_description
1 polymer ?
#
loop_
_entity_poly.entity_id
_entity_poly.type
_entity_poly.pdbx_seq_one_letter_code
_entity_poly.pdbx_strand_id
1 'polypeptide(L)'
;MVKSEYQQVIVSKLRKLREERGYSQQKVGSILGISNGQIGNIESLNRPHKYTLSQIRALCKCYNIRIEQLFLEDADYENSDIIKILIDKIIDYGE
;
A
#
# COMPACT_ATOMS: atom_id res chain seq x y z
N MET A 1 6.79 17.03 -6.30
CA MET A 1 6.86 16.67 -4.86
C MET A 1 7.20 15.19 -4.77
N VAL A 2 7.91 14.76 -3.73
CA VAL A 2 8.23 13.34 -3.48
C VAL A 2 7.18 12.77 -2.53
N LYS A 3 7.00 11.44 -2.50
CA LYS A 3 6.12 10.79 -1.51
C LYS A 3 6.56 11.14 -0.08
N SER A 4 5.60 11.33 0.83
CA SER A 4 5.89 11.42 2.26
C SER A 4 6.53 10.11 2.77
N GLU A 5 7.21 10.17 3.90
CA GLU A 5 7.82 8.98 4.53
C GLU A 5 6.75 7.90 4.79
N TYR A 6 5.60 8.29 5.31
CA TYR A 6 4.51 7.35 5.57
C TYR A 6 3.97 6.70 4.28
N GLN A 7 3.78 7.48 3.21
CA GLN A 7 3.41 6.93 1.90
C GLN A 7 4.45 5.94 1.38
N GLN A 8 5.75 6.21 1.59
CA GLN A 8 6.83 5.30 1.20
C GLN A 8 6.79 3.99 2.00
N VAL A 9 6.49 4.05 3.31
CA VAL A 9 6.32 2.85 4.15
C VAL A 9 5.21 1.97 3.60
N ILE A 10 4.03 2.53 3.33
CA ILE A 10 2.88 1.75 2.81
C ILE A 10 3.17 1.16 1.43
N VAL A 11 3.77 1.94 0.53
CA VAL A 11 4.17 1.45 -0.81
C VAL A 11 5.20 0.32 -0.70
N SER A 12 6.17 0.46 0.21
CA SER A 12 7.21 -0.56 0.43
C SER A 12 6.63 -1.84 1.03
N LYS A 13 5.67 -1.74 1.96
CA LYS A 13 4.93 -2.91 2.48
C LYS A 13 4.22 -3.66 1.35
N LEU A 14 3.51 -2.95 0.46
CA LEU A 14 2.83 -3.57 -0.69
C LEU A 14 3.79 -4.18 -1.70
N ARG A 15 4.93 -3.53 -1.96
CA ARG A 15 6.00 -4.06 -2.80
C ARG A 15 6.58 -5.35 -2.22
N LYS A 16 6.88 -5.37 -0.92
CA LYS A 16 7.41 -6.56 -0.24
C LYS A 16 6.42 -7.72 -0.32
N LEU A 17 5.14 -7.46 -0.06
CA LEU A 17 4.05 -8.42 -0.22
C LEU A 17 3.90 -8.95 -1.65
N ARG A 18 4.19 -8.12 -2.67
CA ARG A 18 4.23 -8.54 -4.07
C ARG A 18 5.37 -9.53 -4.30
N GLU A 19 6.56 -9.20 -3.82
CA GLU A 19 7.79 -9.99 -3.98
C GLU A 19 7.70 -11.33 -3.23
N GLU A 20 7.17 -11.33 -2.00
CA GLU A 20 6.93 -12.54 -1.18
C GLU A 20 5.95 -13.53 -1.84
N ARG A 21 4.98 -13.02 -2.63
CA ARG A 21 4.06 -13.85 -3.41
C ARG A 21 4.60 -14.24 -4.78
N GLY A 22 5.83 -13.86 -5.12
CA GLY A 22 6.44 -14.15 -6.41
C GLY A 22 5.78 -13.41 -7.59
N TYR A 23 5.07 -12.31 -7.34
CA TYR A 23 4.40 -11.55 -8.39
C TYR A 23 5.34 -10.55 -9.06
N SER A 24 5.35 -10.54 -10.39
CA SER A 24 6.02 -9.49 -11.15
C SER A 24 5.23 -8.18 -11.09
N GLN A 25 5.89 -7.06 -11.37
CA GLN A 25 5.22 -5.78 -11.55
C GLN A 25 4.20 -5.83 -12.70
N GLN A 26 4.48 -6.59 -13.76
CA GLN A 26 3.56 -6.81 -14.87
C GLN A 26 2.29 -7.52 -14.40
N LYS A 27 2.40 -8.56 -13.57
CA LYS A 27 1.25 -9.28 -13.00
C LYS A 27 0.35 -8.34 -12.20
N VAL A 28 0.95 -7.50 -11.36
CA VAL A 28 0.21 -6.51 -10.57
C VAL A 28 -0.41 -5.43 -11.46
N GLY A 29 0.30 -5.00 -12.50
CA GLY A 29 -0.23 -4.10 -13.52
C GLY A 29 -1.50 -4.66 -14.17
N SER A 30 -1.49 -5.93 -14.58
CA SER A 30 -2.69 -6.60 -15.13
C SER A 30 -3.86 -6.66 -14.13
N ILE A 31 -3.60 -6.90 -12.84
CA ILE A 31 -4.63 -6.92 -11.79
C ILE A 31 -5.25 -5.54 -11.60
N LEU A 32 -4.43 -4.49 -11.65
CA LEU A 32 -4.83 -3.12 -11.41
C LEU A 32 -5.30 -2.38 -12.67
N GLY A 33 -5.20 -3.00 -13.85
CA GLY A 33 -5.52 -2.37 -15.13
C GLY A 33 -4.57 -1.23 -15.51
N ILE A 34 -3.31 -1.28 -15.07
CA ILE A 34 -2.30 -0.25 -15.35
C ILE A 34 -1.01 -0.85 -15.92
N SER A 35 -0.20 -0.02 -16.57
CA SER A 35 1.03 -0.49 -17.23
C SER A 35 2.11 -0.92 -16.23
N ASN A 36 3.01 -1.80 -16.66
CA ASN A 36 4.19 -2.20 -15.88
C ASN A 36 5.04 -0.99 -15.46
N GLY A 37 5.20 0.00 -16.35
CA GLY A 37 5.92 1.24 -16.06
C GLY A 37 5.25 2.10 -14.99
N GLN A 38 3.91 2.11 -14.92
CA GLN A 38 3.19 2.77 -13.83
C GLN A 38 3.44 2.09 -12.49
N ILE A 39 3.47 0.75 -12.43
CA ILE A 39 3.84 0.03 -11.21
C ILE A 39 5.27 0.38 -10.79
N GLY A 40 6.22 0.38 -11.72
CA GLY A 40 7.61 0.79 -11.45
C GLY A 40 7.71 2.22 -10.90
N ASN A 41 6.92 3.15 -11.44
CA ASN A 41 6.85 4.51 -10.92
C ASN A 41 6.18 4.59 -9.55
N ILE A 42 5.19 3.75 -9.27
CA ILE A 42 4.53 3.71 -7.96
C ILE A 42 5.50 3.17 -6.89
N GLU A 43 6.15 2.05 -7.16
CA GLU A 43 7.05 1.36 -6.23
C GLU A 43 8.44 2.00 -6.09
N SER A 44 8.75 3.00 -6.92
CA SER A 44 9.99 3.76 -6.83
C SER A 44 9.93 4.77 -5.68
N LEU A 45 11.02 4.86 -4.92
CA LEU A 45 11.24 5.88 -3.88
C LEU A 45 11.39 7.29 -4.48
N ASN A 46 11.88 7.38 -5.72
CA ASN A 46 12.26 8.64 -6.36
C ASN A 46 11.12 9.25 -7.20
N ARG A 47 9.91 8.70 -7.10
CA ARG A 47 8.75 9.12 -7.90
C ARG A 47 7.57 9.49 -7.00
N PRO A 48 6.74 10.47 -7.38
CA PRO A 48 5.60 10.90 -6.58
C PRO A 48 4.45 9.89 -6.51
N HIS A 49 4.28 9.06 -7.54
CA HIS A 49 3.07 8.25 -7.72
C HIS A 49 2.90 7.24 -6.59
N LYS A 50 1.73 7.18 -5.97
CA LYS A 50 1.37 6.19 -4.94
C LYS A 50 0.17 5.37 -5.42
N TYR A 51 -0.11 4.25 -4.74
CA TYR A 51 -1.34 3.50 -5.01
C TYR A 51 -2.55 4.31 -4.54
N THR A 52 -3.65 4.29 -5.29
CA THR A 52 -4.92 4.81 -4.78
C THR A 52 -5.52 3.84 -3.78
N LEU A 53 -6.43 4.30 -2.90
CA LEU A 53 -7.11 3.40 -1.96
C LEU A 53 -7.85 2.25 -2.66
N SER A 54 -8.44 2.51 -3.83
CA SER A 54 -9.07 1.47 -4.66
C SER A 54 -8.07 0.41 -5.14
N GLN A 55 -6.86 0.83 -5.54
CA GLN A 55 -5.79 -0.10 -5.91
C GLN A 55 -5.29 -0.88 -4.70
N ILE A 56 -5.09 -0.22 -3.55
CA ILE A 56 -4.72 -0.88 -2.29
C ILE A 56 -5.75 -1.95 -1.92
N ARG A 57 -7.04 -1.64 -1.97
CA ARG A 57 -8.12 -2.61 -1.72
C ARG A 57 -8.05 -3.81 -2.67
N ALA A 58 -7.80 -3.58 -3.96
CA ALA A 58 -7.64 -4.66 -4.93
C ALA A 58 -6.42 -5.54 -4.63
N LEU A 59 -5.30 -4.92 -4.23
CA LEU A 59 -4.10 -5.64 -3.81
C LEU A 59 -4.33 -6.42 -2.53
N CYS A 60 -4.96 -5.86 -1.51
CA CYS A 60 -5.32 -6.57 -0.28
C CYS A 60 -6.12 -7.85 -0.59
N LYS A 61 -7.11 -7.76 -1.50
CA LYS A 61 -7.86 -8.94 -1.97
C LYS A 61 -6.97 -9.94 -2.70
N CYS A 62 -6.13 -9.48 -3.63
CA CYS A 62 -5.19 -10.34 -4.37
C CYS A 62 -4.19 -11.03 -3.44
N TYR A 63 -3.80 -10.33 -2.39
CA TYR A 63 -2.78 -10.73 -1.44
C TYR A 63 -3.37 -11.54 -0.28
N ASN A 64 -4.69 -11.59 -0.15
CA ASN A 64 -5.36 -12.22 0.99
C ASN A 64 -4.88 -11.65 2.34
N ILE A 65 -4.79 -10.31 2.41
CA ILE A 65 -4.52 -9.58 3.66
C ILE A 65 -5.67 -8.62 3.96
N ARG A 66 -5.86 -8.32 5.24
CA ARG A 66 -6.81 -7.30 5.69
C ARG A 66 -6.15 -5.93 5.61
N ILE A 67 -6.95 -4.87 5.43
CA ILE A 67 -6.42 -3.52 5.19
C ILE A 67 -5.66 -3.00 6.42
N GLU A 68 -6.13 -3.33 7.62
CA GLU A 68 -5.50 -2.97 8.88
C GLU A 68 -4.10 -3.58 9.04
N GLN A 69 -3.81 -4.74 8.42
CA GLN A 69 -2.46 -5.33 8.43
C GLN A 69 -1.45 -4.50 7.62
N LEU A 70 -1.93 -3.61 6.75
CA LEU A 70 -1.08 -2.71 5.97
C LEU A 70 -0.79 -1.41 6.76
N PHE A 71 -1.83 -0.83 7.37
CA PHE A 71 -1.76 0.49 8.00
C PHE A 71 -1.39 0.45 9.50
N LEU A 72 -1.77 -0.61 10.21
CA LEU A 72 -1.50 -0.75 11.64
C LEU A 72 -0.20 -1.52 11.92
N GLU A 73 0.31 -1.32 13.11
CA GLU A 73 1.43 -1.99 13.75
C GLU A 73 0.96 -2.68 15.03
N ASP A 74 1.76 -3.62 15.55
CA ASP A 74 1.37 -4.41 16.73
C ASP A 74 1.02 -3.53 17.94
N ALA A 75 1.75 -2.42 18.13
CA ALA A 75 1.51 -1.45 19.19
C ALA A 75 0.15 -0.73 19.09
N ASP A 76 -0.43 -0.60 17.89
CA ASP A 76 -1.72 0.07 17.73
C ASP A 76 -2.85 -0.76 18.35
N TYR A 77 -2.76 -2.10 18.32
CA TYR A 77 -3.79 -3.01 18.83
C TYR A 77 -3.96 -2.96 20.35
N GLU A 78 -3.02 -2.35 21.07
CA GLU A 78 -3.13 -2.09 22.50
C GLU A 78 -4.09 -0.92 22.80
N ASN A 79 -4.47 -0.14 21.79
CA ASN A 79 -5.37 0.99 21.94
C ASN A 79 -6.85 0.57 21.85
N SER A 80 -7.69 1.11 22.75
CA SER A 80 -9.12 0.84 22.77
C SER A 80 -9.89 1.40 21.55
N ASP A 81 -9.33 2.39 20.84
CA ASP A 81 -9.96 3.02 19.67
C ASP A 81 -9.19 2.73 18.37
N ILE A 82 -9.02 1.43 18.09
CA ILE A 82 -8.26 0.93 16.94
C ILE A 82 -8.82 1.40 15.59
N ILE A 83 -10.14 1.58 15.49
CA ILE A 83 -10.80 1.97 14.25
C ILE A 83 -10.50 3.43 13.92
N LYS A 84 -10.49 4.32 14.93
CA LYS A 84 -10.08 5.71 14.74
C LYS A 84 -8.63 5.78 14.26
N ILE A 85 -7.71 5.07 14.91
CA ILE A 85 -6.30 5.02 14.50
C ILE A 85 -6.16 4.55 13.05
N LEU A 86 -6.90 3.51 12.66
CA LEU A 86 -6.89 3.02 11.29
C LEU A 86 -7.36 4.09 10.30
N ILE A 87 -8.44 4.81 10.60
CA ILE A 87 -8.97 5.88 9.75
C ILE A 87 -7.96 7.02 9.63
N ASP A 88 -7.38 7.47 10.75
CA ASP A 88 -6.39 8.55 10.77
C ASP A 88 -5.17 8.17 9.91
N LYS A 89 -4.65 6.95 10.04
CA LYS A 89 -3.56 6.44 9.19
C LYS A 89 -3.93 6.35 7.70
N ILE A 90 -5.17 6.02 7.36
CA ILE A 90 -5.63 6.03 5.97
C ILE A 90 -5.69 7.46 5.42
N ILE A 91 -6.11 8.42 6.24
CA ILE A 91 -6.14 9.86 5.88
C ILE A 91 -4.71 10.36 5.67
N ASP A 92 -3.79 10.08 6.60
CA ASP A 92 -2.37 10.47 6.52
C ASP A 92 -1.68 9.91 5.26
N TYR A 93 -2.10 8.73 4.80
CA TYR A 93 -1.63 8.19 3.53
C TYR A 93 -2.18 8.95 2.32
N GLY A 94 -3.41 9.48 2.42
CA GLY A 94 -4.14 10.16 1.36
C GLY A 94 -3.63 11.56 1.08
N GLU A 95 -3.24 12.30 2.13
CA GLU A 95 -2.55 13.60 2.06
C GLU A 95 -1.14 13.47 1.49
#